data_AF-A0A7Y7TU79-F1
#
_entry.id   AF-A0A7Y7TU79-F1
#
_cell.length_a   1.000
_cell.length_b   1.000
_cell.length_c   1.000
_cell.angle_alpha   90.00
_cell.angle_beta   90.00
_cell.angle_gamma   90.00
#
_symmetry.space_group_name_H-M   'P 1'
#
loop_
_entity.id
_entity.type
_entity.pdbx_description
1 polymer ?
#
loop_
_entity_poly.entity_id
_entity_poly.type
_entity_poly.pdbx_seq_one_letter_code
_entity_poly.pdbx_strand_id
1 'polypeptide(L)' 'MGLDIRFPIGLMFTIFGFILSIYGLFTNSNTEMYAKSLSININLWMGVFMLIFGSIMFYFAMKKVLKQKI' A
#
# COMPACT_ATOMS: atom_id res chain seq x y z
N MET A 1 27.52 4.28 -2.55
CA MET A 1 26.23 4.85 -3.01
C MET A 1 25.12 4.19 -2.21
N GLY A 2 24.58 4.85 -1.18
CA GLY A 2 23.47 4.29 -0.41
C GLY A 2 22.19 4.30 -1.25
N LEU A 3 21.65 3.13 -1.53
CA LEU A 3 20.37 2.98 -2.22
C LEU A 3 19.30 3.67 -1.38
N ASP A 4 18.50 4.56 -1.98
CA ASP A 4 17.47 5.27 -1.23
C ASP A 4 16.39 4.28 -0.80
N ILE A 5 16.42 3.90 0.48
CA ILE A 5 15.52 2.90 1.07
C ILE A 5 14.04 3.21 0.84
N ARG A 6 13.70 4.48 0.58
CA ARG A 6 12.32 4.90 0.33
C ARG A 6 11.76 4.31 -0.96
N PHE A 7 12.61 4.03 -1.94
CA PHE A 7 12.20 3.43 -3.21
C PHE A 7 11.70 1.98 -3.05
N PRO A 8 12.51 1.02 -2.55
CA PRO A 8 12.05 -0.35 -2.35
C PRO A 8 10.91 -0.43 -1.33
N ILE A 9 10.97 0.34 -0.24
CA ILE A 9 9.89 0.35 0.76
C ILE A 9 8.58 0.86 0.16
N GLY A 10 8.60 2.01 -0.54
CA GLY A 10 7.40 2.56 -1.18
C GLY A 10 6.80 1.62 -2.23
N LEU A 11 7.66 0.93 -2.99
CA LEU A 11 7.24 -0.08 -3.98
C LEU A 11 6.55 -1.27 -3.29
N MET A 12 7.14 -1.82 -2.22
CA MET A 12 6.57 -2.94 -1.48
C MET A 12 5.20 -2.57 -0.90
N PHE A 13 5.06 -1.43 -0.22
CA PHE A 13 3.78 -0.98 0.33
C PHE A 13 2.72 -0.77 -0.75
N THR A 14 3.10 -0.24 -1.90
CA THR A 14 2.17 -0.04 -3.03
C THR A 14 1.70 -1.38 -3.60
N ILE A 15 2.60 -2.34 -3.84
CA ILE A 15 2.26 -3.66 -4.40
C ILE A 15 1.39 -4.45 -3.41
N PHE A 16 1.81 -4.56 -2.15
CA PHE A 16 1.05 -5.29 -1.14
C PHE A 16 -0.27 -4.61 -0.82
N GLY A 17 -0.30 -3.28 -0.74
CA GLY A 17 -1.53 -2.51 -0.57
C GLY A 17 -2.52 -2.74 -1.73
N PHE A 18 -2.03 -2.83 -2.96
CA PHE A 18 -2.85 -3.11 -4.14
C PHE A 18 -3.47 -4.50 -4.06
N ILE A 19 -2.65 -5.52 -3.81
CA ILE A 19 -3.11 -6.92 -3.67
C ILE A 19 -4.14 -7.03 -2.54
N LEU A 20 -3.84 -6.43 -1.38
CA LEU A 20 -4.71 -6.50 -0.20
C LEU A 20 -6.02 -5.74 -0.41
N SER A 21 -6.00 -4.60 -1.11
CA SER A 21 -7.21 -3.85 -1.47
C SER A 21 -8.10 -4.65 -2.40
N ILE A 22 -7.53 -5.27 -3.44
CA ILE A 22 -8.26 -6.16 -4.35
C ILE A 22 -8.87 -7.32 -3.58
N TYR A 23 -8.07 -7.97 -2.73
CA TYR A 23 -8.54 -9.07 -1.90
C TYR A 23 -9.69 -8.63 -0.99
N GLY A 24 -9.58 -7.47 -0.35
CA GLY A 24 -10.65 -6.86 0.45
C GLY A 24 -11.92 -6.60 -0.36
N LEU A 25 -11.81 -6.10 -1.60
CA LEU A 25 -12.97 -5.90 -2.48
C LEU A 25 -13.70 -7.22 -2.80
N PHE A 26 -12.94 -8.28 -3.11
CA PHE A 26 -13.52 -9.60 -3.40
C PHE A 26 -14.11 -10.30 -2.17
N THR A 27 -13.57 -10.02 -0.99
CA THR A 27 -14.02 -10.64 0.27
C THR A 27 -15.11 -9.84 0.99
N ASN A 28 -15.51 -8.67 0.48
CA ASN A 28 -16.45 -7.76 1.14
C ASN A 28 -17.83 -8.37 1.47
N SER A 29 -18.29 -9.37 0.70
CA SER A 29 -19.55 -10.08 0.93
C SER A 29 -19.43 -11.22 1.96
N ASN A 30 -18.22 -11.53 2.45
CA ASN A 30 -17.97 -12.60 3.40
C ASN A 30 -18.02 -12.08 4.84
N THR A 31 -19.24 -11.93 5.36
CA THR A 31 -19.49 -11.38 6.70
C THR A 31 -18.91 -12.24 7.83
N GLU A 32 -18.86 -13.57 7.67
CA GLU A 32 -18.29 -14.50 8.65
C GLU A 32 -16.78 -14.29 8.83
N MET A 33 -16.06 -14.04 7.74
CA MET A 33 -14.63 -13.77 7.76
C MET A 33 -14.29 -12.53 8.62
N TYR A 34 -15.11 -11.49 8.56
CA TYR A 34 -14.89 -10.25 9.30
C TYR A 34 -15.51 -10.21 10.70
N ALA A 35 -16.12 -11.30 11.17
CA ALA A 35 -16.70 -11.34 12.52
C ALA A 35 -15.66 -11.01 13.61
N LYS A 36 -14.40 -11.44 13.42
CA LYS A 36 -13.27 -11.10 14.32
C LYS A 36 -12.81 -9.64 14.21
N SER A 37 -13.25 -8.93 13.18
CA SER A 37 -12.92 -7.54 12.87
C SER A 37 -14.11 -6.61 13.02
N LEU A 38 -15.09 -6.95 13.89
CA LEU A 38 -16.32 -6.17 14.10
C LEU A 38 -17.15 -6.00 12.81
N SER A 39 -17.12 -6.99 11.91
CA SER A 39 -17.75 -6.94 10.58
C SER A 39 -17.23 -5.81 9.69
N ILE A 40 -16.04 -5.28 10.00
CA ILE A 40 -15.35 -4.28 9.20
C ILE A 40 -14.40 -5.00 8.24
N ASN A 41 -14.41 -4.58 6.97
CA ASN A 41 -13.47 -5.06 5.96
C ASN A 41 -12.06 -4.51 6.21
N ILE A 42 -11.36 -5.09 7.18
CA ILE A 42 -10.04 -4.64 7.61
C ILE A 42 -8.99 -4.78 6.49
N ASN A 43 -9.16 -5.77 5.62
CA ASN A 43 -8.30 -5.98 4.45
C ASN A 43 -8.35 -4.78 3.53
N LEU A 44 -9.55 -4.30 3.19
CA LEU A 44 -9.71 -3.14 2.32
C LEU A 44 -9.18 -1.86 2.98
N TRP A 45 -9.52 -1.62 4.24
CA TRP A 45 -9.05 -0.43 4.97
C TRP A 45 -7.53 -0.37 5.07
N MET A 46 -6.89 -1.48 5.45
CA MET A 46 -5.43 -1.54 5.55
C MET A 46 -4.77 -1.52 4.17
N GLY A 47 -5.37 -2.15 3.16
CA GLY A 47 -4.89 -2.09 1.78
C GLY A 47 -4.87 -0.66 1.24
N VAL A 48 -5.95 0.10 1.45
CA VAL A 48 -6.05 1.51 1.05
C VAL A 48 -5.02 2.37 1.82
N PHE A 49 -4.86 2.15 3.12
CA PHE A 49 -3.85 2.85 3.91
C PHE A 49 -2.42 2.59 3.37
N MET A 50 -2.09 1.34 3.08
CA MET A 50 -0.80 0.96 2.48
C MET A 50 -0.60 1.59 1.10
N LEU A 51 -1.64 1.70 0.28
CA LEU A 51 -1.58 2.36 -1.03
C LEU A 51 -1.29 3.85 -0.90
N ILE A 52 -1.98 4.55 0.00
CA ILE A 52 -1.74 5.98 0.26
C ILE A 52 -0.29 6.17 0.73
N PHE A 53 0.13 5.40 1.74
CA PHE A 53 1.48 5.50 2.29
C PHE A 53 2.57 5.18 1.25
N GLY A 54 2.42 4.06 0.53
CA GLY A 54 3.34 3.63 -0.52
C GLY A 54 3.45 4.65 -1.65
N SER A 55 2.32 5.25 -2.06
CA SER A 55 2.28 6.26 -3.13
C SER A 55 2.98 7.55 -2.72
N ILE A 56 2.79 8.01 -1.47
CA ILE A 56 3.48 9.17 -0.91
C ILE A 56 4.99 8.92 -0.88
N MET A 57 5.42 7.76 -0.38
CA MET A 57 6.85 7.40 -0.34
C MET A 57 7.45 7.31 -1.75
N PHE A 58 6.74 6.68 -2.69
CA PHE A 58 7.18 6.54 -4.07
C PHE A 58 7.32 7.89 -4.76
N TYR A 59 6.37 8.81 -4.54
CA TYR A 59 6.43 10.19 -5.04
C TYR A 59 7.68 10.93 -4.56
N PHE A 60 8.00 10.84 -3.26
CA PHE A 60 9.21 11.48 -2.71
C PHE A 60 10.50 10.81 -3.19
N ALA A 61 10.50 9.50 -3.41
CA ALA A 61 11.63 8.78 -3.97
C ALA A 61 11.91 9.20 -5.42
N MET A 62 10.87 9.26 -6.27
CA MET A 62 10.99 9.70 -7.67
C MET A 62 11.49 11.14 -7.80
N LYS A 63 11.00 12.06 -6.95
CA LYS A 63 11.48 13.45 -6.93
C LYS A 63 12.99 13.55 -6.73
N LYS A 64 13.57 12.67 -5.92
CA LYS A 64 15.01 12.66 -5.66
C LYS A 64 15.81 12.13 -6.87
N VAL A 65 15.28 11.12 -7.56
CA VAL A 65 15.90 10.55 -8.77
C VAL A 65 15.92 11.58 -9.91
N LEU A 66 14.81 12.30 -10.13
CA LEU A 66 14.73 13.37 -11.14
C LEU A 66 15.66 14.55 -10.84
N LYS A 67 15.79 14.95 -9.57
CA LYS A 67 16.72 16.01 -9.16
C LYS A 67 18.20 15.60 -9.23
N GLN A 68 18.51 14.31 -9.27
CA GLN A 68 19.88 13.81 -9.42
C GLN A 68 20.33 13.76 -10.88
N LYS A 69 19.38 13.89 -11.82
CA LYS A 69 19.59 13.75 -13.26
C LYS A 69 19.68 15.09 -14.01
N ILE A 70 19.52 16.21 -13.30
CA ILE A 70 19.68 17.61 -13.76
C ILE A 70 20.88 18.18 -13.02
#